data_AF-A0A7S2JBA9-F1
#
_entry.id   AF-A0A7S2JBA9-F1
#
_cell.length_a   1.000
_cell.length_b   1.000
_cell.length_c   1.000
_cell.angle_alpha   90.00
_cell.angle_beta   90.00
_cell.angle_gamma   90.00
#
_symmetry.space_group_name_H-M   'P 1'
#
loop_
_entity.id
_entity.type
_entity.pdbx_description
1 polymer ?
#
loop_
_entity_poly.entity_id
_entity_poly.type
_entity_poly.pdbx_seq_one_letter_code
_entity_poly.pdbx_strand_id
1 'polypeptide(L)'
;QPEQAQEWQPEQPPAQPEELDISVTIDRALGFAAPLKVTKYCTMWSVKQQLADMDPTGNATPTDWFLGIPAKEEGGRPTVVADDALVTEEHLELELVPKDQVETPPASASAAAP
;
A
#
# COMPACT_ATOMS: atom_id res chain seq x y z
N GLN A 1 44.14 3.63 23.46
CA GLN A 1 42.96 3.52 22.57
C GLN A 1 41.89 2.73 23.32
N PRO A 2 40.59 2.97 23.12
CA PRO A 2 39.89 4.25 23.10
C PRO A 2 38.66 4.21 24.04
N GLU A 3 38.24 5.33 24.62
CA GLU A 3 36.89 5.46 25.20
C GLU A 3 36.18 6.52 24.35
N GLN A 4 35.59 6.04 23.24
CA GLN A 4 34.82 6.88 22.32
C GLN A 4 33.51 7.21 23.04
N ALA A 5 33.38 8.45 23.46
CA ALA A 5 32.13 9.02 23.93
C ALA A 5 31.08 8.78 22.84
N GLN A 6 30.07 8.00 23.18
CA GLN A 6 28.93 7.72 22.32
C GLN A 6 28.18 9.03 22.13
N GLU A 7 28.41 9.67 20.98
CA GLU A 7 27.75 10.89 20.56
C GLU A 7 26.24 10.65 20.62
N TRP A 8 25.58 11.30 21.57
CA TRP A 8 24.13 11.38 21.64
C TRP A 8 23.63 11.93 20.31
N GLN A 9 22.99 11.07 19.50
CA GLN A 9 22.25 11.52 18.34
C GLN A 9 20.96 12.17 18.84
N PRO A 10 20.64 13.42 18.45
CA PRO A 10 19.38 14.03 18.83
C PRO A 10 18.24 13.16 18.31
N GLU A 11 17.27 12.86 19.18
CA GLU A 11 16.00 12.25 18.81
C GLU A 11 15.46 13.00 17.58
N GLN A 12 15.38 12.30 16.45
CA GLN A 12 14.87 12.88 15.22
C GLN A 12 13.46 13.42 15.52
N PRO A 13 13.15 14.68 15.19
CA PRO A 13 11.80 15.20 15.39
C PRO A 13 10.81 14.28 14.68
N PRO A 14 9.59 14.08 15.22
CA PRO A 14 8.58 13.28 14.52
C PRO A 14 8.46 13.84 13.11
N ALA A 15 8.69 12.98 12.11
CA ALA A 15 8.61 13.35 10.72
C ALA A 15 7.28 14.09 10.52
N GLN A 16 7.36 15.34 10.06
CA GLN A 16 6.17 16.12 9.74
C GLN A 16 5.31 15.28 8.78
N PRO A 17 3.97 15.38 8.83
CA PRO A 17 3.10 14.68 7.90
C PRO A 17 3.43 15.15 6.48
N GLU A 18 4.30 14.40 5.82
CA GLU A 18 4.71 14.63 4.44
C GLU A 18 3.61 14.04 3.55
N GLU A 19 3.10 14.80 2.61
CA GLU A 19 2.12 14.29 1.64
C GLU A 19 2.87 13.62 0.48
N LEU A 20 2.42 12.43 0.10
CA LEU A 20 2.88 11.71 -1.07
C LEU A 20 1.81 11.76 -2.15
N ASP A 21 2.21 12.15 -3.34
CA ASP A 21 1.43 12.00 -4.55
C ASP A 21 1.65 10.59 -5.11
N ILE A 22 0.65 9.73 -4.96
CA ILE A 22 0.68 8.35 -5.47
C ILE A 22 -0.23 8.23 -6.69
N SER A 23 0.11 7.34 -7.61
CA SER A 23 -0.70 7.01 -8.77
C SER A 23 -1.15 5.56 -8.70
N VAL A 24 -2.47 5.34 -8.68
CA VAL A 24 -3.06 3.99 -8.68
C VAL A 24 -3.55 3.66 -10.08
N THR A 25 -2.87 2.75 -10.76
CA THR A 25 -3.30 2.22 -12.05
C THR A 25 -4.45 1.25 -11.83
N ILE A 26 -5.64 1.61 -12.30
CA ILE A 26 -6.85 0.80 -12.14
C ILE A 26 -7.00 -0.17 -13.32
N ASP A 27 -6.70 0.31 -14.54
CA ASP A 27 -6.73 -0.51 -15.75
C ASP A 27 -5.54 -0.18 -16.65
N ARG A 28 -4.61 -1.13 -16.79
CA ARG A 28 -3.43 -0.98 -17.67
C ARG A 28 -3.79 -0.95 -19.15
N ALA A 29 -4.83 -1.67 -19.58
CA ALA A 29 -5.20 -1.79 -20.99
C ALA A 29 -5.80 -0.48 -21.53
N LEU A 30 -6.53 0.24 -20.69
CA LEU A 30 -7.14 1.54 -20.95
C LEU A 30 -6.23 2.70 -20.52
N GLY A 31 -5.12 2.42 -19.82
CA GLY A 31 -4.23 3.44 -19.25
C GLY A 31 -4.93 4.30 -18.20
N PHE A 32 -5.91 3.74 -17.50
CA PHE A 32 -6.70 4.46 -16.51
C PHE A 32 -5.98 4.40 -15.15
N ALA A 33 -5.56 5.57 -14.66
CA ALA A 33 -4.92 5.74 -13.36
C ALA A 33 -5.59 6.85 -12.55
N ALA A 34 -5.73 6.63 -11.25
CA ALA A 34 -6.25 7.59 -10.29
C ALA A 34 -5.10 8.20 -9.48
N PRO A 35 -4.81 9.50 -9.63
CA PRO A 35 -3.86 10.19 -8.76
C PRO A 35 -4.50 10.43 -7.38
N LEU A 36 -3.75 10.15 -6.32
CA LEU A 36 -4.17 10.35 -4.93
C LEU A 36 -3.09 11.10 -4.17
N LYS A 37 -3.52 11.97 -3.26
CA LYS A 37 -2.64 12.59 -2.26
C LYS A 37 -2.87 11.90 -0.93
N VAL A 38 -1.82 11.32 -0.37
CA VAL A 38 -1.91 10.53 0.86
C VAL A 38 -0.83 10.95 1.83
N THR A 39 -1.09 10.85 3.13
CA THR A 39 -0.06 11.14 4.13
C THR A 39 0.99 10.02 4.15
N LYS A 40 2.26 10.37 4.14
CA LYS A 40 3.37 9.44 4.33
C LYS A 40 3.19 8.69 5.65
N TYR A 41 3.47 7.39 5.60
CA TYR A 41 3.23 6.44 6.68
C TYR A 41 1.76 6.25 7.07
N CYS A 42 0.79 6.70 6.25
CA CYS A 42 -0.57 6.19 6.38
C CYS A 42 -0.63 4.71 6.00
N THR A 43 -1.71 4.03 6.36
CA THR A 43 -1.89 2.62 6.01
C THR A 43 -2.41 2.48 4.59
N MET A 44 -2.09 1.38 3.92
CA MET A 44 -2.66 1.05 2.61
C MET A 44 -4.19 0.96 2.68
N TRP A 45 -4.74 0.56 3.84
CA TRP A 45 -6.17 0.66 4.11
C TRP A 45 -6.73 2.08 3.92
N SER A 46 -6.06 3.11 4.44
CA SER A 46 -6.48 4.51 4.23
C SER A 46 -6.49 4.91 2.75
N VAL A 47 -5.56 4.40 1.95
CA VAL A 47 -5.53 4.60 0.50
C VAL A 47 -6.76 3.97 -0.16
N LYS A 48 -7.06 2.72 0.19
CA LYS A 48 -8.23 1.99 -0.31
C LYS A 48 -9.54 2.66 0.08
N GLN A 49 -9.61 3.24 1.27
CA GLN A 49 -10.77 4.04 1.68
C GLN A 49 -10.96 5.28 0.81
N GLN A 50 -9.88 6.01 0.47
CA GLN A 50 -9.98 7.14 -0.45
C GLN A 50 -10.43 6.72 -1.85
N LEU A 51 -9.93 5.59 -2.37
CA LEU A 51 -10.39 5.04 -3.64
C LEU A 51 -11.89 4.69 -3.63
N ALA A 52 -12.36 4.09 -2.54
CA ALA A 52 -13.77 3.78 -2.35
C ALA A 52 -14.64 5.04 -2.26
N ASP A 53 -14.17 6.09 -1.57
CA ASP A 53 -14.88 7.38 -1.48
C ASP A 53 -14.96 8.11 -2.83
N MET A 54 -13.95 7.91 -3.69
CA MET A 54 -13.94 8.46 -5.05
C MET A 54 -14.88 7.72 -6.02
N ASP A 55 -15.41 6.54 -5.67
CA ASP A 55 -16.36 5.82 -6.50
C ASP A 55 -17.74 6.50 -6.46
N PRO A 56 -18.20 7.17 -7.54
CA PRO A 56 -19.49 7.84 -7.56
C PRO A 56 -20.67 6.85 -7.51
N THR A 57 -20.43 5.56 -7.77
CA THR A 57 -21.48 4.54 -7.70
C THR A 57 -21.81 4.12 -6.26
N GLY A 58 -20.91 4.41 -5.32
CA GLY A 58 -21.03 4.05 -3.90
C GLY A 58 -21.05 2.54 -3.64
N ASN A 59 -20.67 1.72 -4.62
CA ASN A 59 -20.64 0.26 -4.48
C ASN A 59 -19.23 -0.24 -4.16
N ALA A 60 -18.20 0.53 -4.50
CA ALA A 60 -16.83 0.15 -4.20
C ALA A 60 -16.58 0.20 -2.70
N THR A 61 -16.11 -0.91 -2.12
CA THR A 61 -15.65 -0.95 -0.74
C THR A 61 -14.12 -1.00 -0.70
N PRO A 62 -13.45 -0.53 0.37
CA PRO A 62 -11.99 -0.65 0.50
C PRO A 62 -11.51 -2.11 0.33
N THR A 63 -12.34 -3.10 0.69
CA THR A 63 -12.04 -4.52 0.52
C THR A 63 -12.13 -5.03 -0.92
N ASP A 64 -12.73 -4.28 -1.86
CA ASP A 64 -12.72 -4.60 -3.29
C ASP A 64 -11.42 -4.14 -3.96
N TRP A 65 -10.68 -3.21 -3.33
CA TRP A 65 -9.43 -2.68 -3.86
C TRP A 65 -8.24 -3.49 -3.34
N PHE A 66 -7.64 -4.29 -4.21
CA PHE A 66 -6.35 -4.94 -3.93
C PHE A 66 -5.26 -4.15 -4.62
N LEU A 67 -4.35 -3.57 -3.86
CA LEU A 67 -3.28 -2.73 -4.39
C LEU A 67 -1.95 -3.47 -4.31
N GLY A 68 -1.13 -3.32 -5.33
CA GLY A 68 0.19 -3.92 -5.40
C GLY A 68 1.18 -2.98 -6.07
N ILE A 69 2.46 -3.18 -5.75
CA ILE A 69 3.54 -2.48 -6.44
C ILE A 69 3.72 -3.14 -7.82
N PRO A 70 3.64 -2.40 -8.92
CA PRO A 70 3.78 -2.96 -10.25
C PRO A 70 5.17 -3.60 -10.42
N ALA A 71 5.23 -4.75 -11.09
CA ALA A 71 6.50 -5.35 -11.44
C ALA A 71 7.27 -4.44 -12.42
N LYS A 72 8.60 -4.36 -12.26
CA LYS A 72 9.48 -3.61 -13.18
C LYS A 72 9.54 -4.22 -14.59
N GLU A 73 9.20 -5.50 -14.71
CA GLU A 73 9.19 -6.23 -15.98
C GLU A 73 7.79 -6.24 -16.60
N GLU A 74 7.71 -6.03 -17.91
CA GLU A 74 6.45 -6.07 -18.67
C GLU A 74 5.85 -7.49 -18.60
N GLY A 75 4.64 -7.59 -18.05
CA GLY A 75 3.98 -8.88 -17.78
C GLY A 75 4.36 -9.54 -16.46
N GLY A 76 5.21 -8.91 -15.64
CA GLY A 76 5.49 -9.36 -14.27
C GLY A 76 4.28 -9.20 -13.36
N ARG A 77 4.16 -10.07 -12.35
CA ARG A 77 3.07 -10.00 -11.37
C ARG A 77 3.31 -8.87 -10.37
N PRO A 78 2.32 -7.99 -10.11
CA PRO A 78 2.46 -7.01 -9.06
C PRO A 78 2.64 -7.66 -7.68
N THR A 79 3.41 -7.01 -6.83
CA THR A 79 3.58 -7.45 -5.44
C THR A 79 2.45 -6.87 -4.61
N VAL A 80 1.51 -7.71 -4.18
CA VAL A 80 0.39 -7.29 -3.34
C VAL A 80 0.91 -6.65 -2.05
N VAL A 81 0.36 -5.49 -1.72
CA VAL A 81 0.65 -4.77 -0.50
C VAL A 81 -0.45 -5.04 0.52
N ALA A 82 -0.06 -5.41 1.74
CA ALA A 82 -0.99 -5.67 2.84
C ALA A 82 -1.69 -4.38 3.29
N ASP A 83 -2.91 -4.50 3.83
CA ASP A 83 -3.71 -3.36 4.30
C ASP A 83 -3.03 -2.54 5.40
N ASP A 84 -2.34 -3.22 6.32
CA ASP A 84 -1.56 -2.62 7.41
C ASP A 84 -0.19 -2.08 6.96
N ALA A 85 0.20 -2.28 5.70
CA ALA A 85 1.47 -1.76 5.21
C ALA A 85 1.44 -0.22 5.20
N LEU A 86 2.56 0.38 5.60
CA LEU A 86 2.72 1.82 5.64
C LEU A 86 3.13 2.33 4.26
N VAL A 87 2.45 3.38 3.80
CA VAL A 87 2.75 4.04 2.54
C VAL A 87 4.06 4.81 2.68
N THR A 88 4.99 4.54 1.79
CA THR A 88 6.32 5.15 1.72
C THR A 88 6.61 5.59 0.29
N GLU A 89 7.79 6.13 0.04
CA GLU A 89 8.27 6.49 -1.31
C GLU A 89 8.36 5.27 -2.27
N GLU A 90 8.35 4.05 -1.74
CA GLU A 90 8.28 2.83 -2.56
C GLU A 90 6.87 2.59 -3.14
N HIS A 91 5.87 3.28 -2.61
CA HIS A 91 4.44 3.12 -2.94
C HIS A 91 3.89 4.28 -3.78
N LEU A 92 4.77 5.05 -4.44
CA LEU A 92 4.37 6.15 -5.33
C LEU A 92 3.60 5.66 -6.56
N GLU A 93 3.85 4.44 -6.99
CA GLU A 93 3.15 3.79 -8.09
C GLU A 93 2.52 2.51 -7.58
N LEU A 94 1.20 2.42 -7.70
CA LEU A 94 0.42 1.26 -7.32
C LEU A 94 -0.43 0.80 -8.50
N GLU A 95 -0.79 -0.47 -8.47
CA GLU A 95 -1.63 -1.12 -9.45
C GLU A 95 -2.75 -1.87 -8.74
N LEU A 96 -3.93 -1.87 -9.35
CA LEU A 96 -5.01 -2.76 -8.99
C LEU A 96 -4.63 -4.20 -9.35
N VAL A 97 -4.53 -5.03 -8.32
CA VAL A 97 -4.33 -6.47 -8.45
C VAL A 97 -5.69 -7.14 -8.54
N PRO A 98 -5.96 -8.00 -9.53
CA PRO A 98 -7.19 -8.76 -9.55
C PRO A 98 -7.22 -9.76 -8.40
N LYS A 99 -8.39 -9.91 -7.77
CA LYS A 99 -8.63 -10.78 -6.59
C LYS A 99 -8.10 -12.22 -6.74
N ASP A 100 -8.11 -12.76 -7.96
CA ASP A 100 -7.60 -14.10 -8.29
C ASP A 100 -6.08 -14.26 -8.07
N GLN A 101 -5.32 -13.16 -8.15
CA GLN A 101 -3.87 -13.13 -7.93
C GLN A 101 -3.48 -12.81 -6.48
N VAL A 102 -4.47 -12.55 -5.63
CA VAL A 102 -4.26 -12.28 -4.21
C VAL A 102 -4.29 -13.62 -3.51
N GLU A 103 -3.15 -14.32 -3.47
CA GLU A 103 -3.02 -15.54 -2.66
C GLU A 103 -3.35 -15.16 -1.22
N THR A 104 -4.54 -15.58 -0.79
CA THR A 104 -4.99 -15.43 0.58
C THR A 104 -3.97 -16.20 1.42
N PRO A 105 -3.30 -15.60 2.43
CA PRO A 105 -2.57 -16.43 3.37
C PRO A 105 -3.57 -17.47 3.88
N PRO A 106 -3.20 -18.76 3.94
CA PRO A 106 -4.14 -19.81 4.32
C PRO A 106 -4.78 -19.37 5.63
N ALA A 107 -6.10 -19.20 5.62
CA ALA A 107 -6.86 -18.91 6.80
C ALA A 107 -6.38 -19.91 7.87
N SER A 108 -5.73 -19.37 8.90
CA SER A 108 -5.16 -20.14 10.00
C SER A 108 -6.17 -21.21 10.37
N ALA A 109 -5.78 -22.47 10.14
CA ALA A 109 -6.61 -23.63 10.39
C ALA A 109 -6.95 -23.62 11.89
N SER A 110 -8.10 -23.04 12.22
CA SER A 110 -8.65 -23.11 13.57
C SER A 110 -8.97 -24.57 13.82
N ALA A 111 -8.12 -25.20 14.62
CA ALA A 111 -8.18 -26.59 15.00
C ALA A 111 -9.54 -26.90 15.62
N ALA A 112 -10.43 -27.51 14.84
CA ALA A 112 -11.56 -28.26 15.36
C ALA A 112 -11.11 -29.71 15.56
N ALA A 113 -10.56 -29.99 16.74
CA ALA A 113 -10.34 -31.37 17.20
C ALA A 113 -11.66 -31.91 17.79
N PRO A 114 -12.15 -33.09 17.36
CA PRO A 114 -13.09 -33.88 18.14
C PRO A 114 -12.41 -34.63 19.30
#